data_AF-A0AAN6QUZ1-F1
#
_entry.id   AF-A0AAN6QUZ1-F1
#
_cell.length_a   1.000
_cell.length_b   1.000
_cell.length_c   1.000
_cell.angle_alpha   90.00
_cell.angle_beta   90.00
_cell.angle_gamma   90.00
#
_symmetry.space_group_name_H-M   'P 1'
#
loop_
_entity.id
_entity.type
_entity.pdbx_description
1 polymer ?
#
loop_
_entity_poly.entity_id
_entity_poly.type
_entity_poly.pdbx_seq_one_letter_code
_entity_poly.pdbx_strand_id
1 'polypeptide(L)'
;MASAPAGVGKQYTIDELKSLGRACSNRLPPASAVQAMFLYEMQRQTEIESLFHSRMFELARAEDSDNSTAIRVQKLEVDLKDLRRHIAGTDLQERLATSQVRFTAQQAKIDACDAKTKLQDQRIARLEDTLAKPEAVQPADPNTTLVEEAISNDLATIQADVEALYGERDALINMHNESNARIKKLEDLVRQLTLQISVNTSPSNSSPAMVQRLPMQSTNGQAIELAVPRGGGLSNGKENRVPARTFTPGEPWVR
;
A
#
# COMPACT_ATOMS: atom_id res chain seq x y z
N MET A 1 77.32 -49.48 -65.79
CA MET A 1 77.22 -49.41 -64.31
C MET A 1 78.42 -48.62 -63.82
N ALA A 2 78.23 -47.37 -63.38
CA ALA A 2 79.29 -46.54 -62.83
C ALA A 2 79.01 -46.34 -61.34
N SER A 3 79.90 -46.83 -60.47
CA SER A 3 79.77 -46.76 -59.02
C SER A 3 80.04 -45.34 -58.53
N ALA A 4 79.09 -44.77 -57.79
CA ALA A 4 79.29 -43.52 -57.06
C ALA A 4 80.36 -43.69 -55.97
N PRO A 5 81.30 -42.74 -55.80
CA PRO A 5 82.24 -42.80 -54.70
C PRO A 5 81.50 -42.53 -53.37
N ALA A 6 81.74 -43.42 -52.41
CA ALA A 6 81.23 -43.31 -51.04
C ALA A 6 81.59 -41.95 -50.43
N GLY A 7 80.58 -41.23 -49.94
CA GLY A 7 80.76 -39.97 -49.23
C GLY A 7 81.68 -40.16 -48.04
N VAL A 8 82.84 -39.50 -48.09
CA VAL A 8 83.79 -39.39 -46.98
C VAL A 8 83.05 -38.76 -45.80
N GLY A 9 82.74 -39.56 -44.78
CA GLY A 9 82.22 -39.04 -43.52
C GLY A 9 83.24 -38.06 -42.95
N LYS A 10 82.88 -36.77 -42.87
CA LYS A 10 83.73 -35.74 -42.28
C LYS A 10 83.99 -36.14 -40.82
N GLN A 11 85.19 -36.63 -40.54
CA GLN A 11 85.66 -36.85 -39.18
C GLN A 11 85.93 -35.48 -38.58
N TYR A 12 85.08 -35.09 -37.64
CA TYR A 12 85.29 -33.86 -36.88
C TYR A 12 86.57 -33.98 -36.06
N THR A 13 87.41 -32.95 -36.14
CA THR A 13 88.61 -32.87 -35.30
C THR A 13 88.21 -32.63 -33.85
N ILE A 14 89.08 -33.00 -32.90
CA ILE A 14 88.82 -32.82 -31.45
C ILE A 14 88.49 -31.36 -31.12
N ASP A 15 89.10 -30.42 -31.83
CA ASP A 15 88.87 -28.99 -31.65
C ASP A 15 87.53 -28.51 -32.23
N GLU A 16 87.05 -29.12 -33.33
CA GLU A 16 85.69 -28.91 -33.85
C GLU A 16 84.62 -29.47 -32.91
N LEU A 17 84.88 -30.61 -32.26
CA LEU A 17 83.95 -31.13 -31.25
C LEU A 17 83.88 -30.23 -30.00
N LYS A 18 85.01 -29.68 -29.56
CA LYS A 18 85.06 -28.73 -28.43
C LYS A 18 84.37 -27.41 -28.76
N SER A 19 84.54 -26.90 -29.98
CA SER A 19 83.87 -25.66 -30.41
C SER A 19 82.36 -25.87 -30.53
N LEU A 20 81.92 -27.02 -31.05
CA LEU A 20 80.51 -27.41 -31.09
C LEU A 20 79.94 -27.60 -29.67
N GLY A 21 80.70 -28.19 -28.76
CA GLY A 21 80.31 -28.34 -27.34
C GLY A 21 80.08 -27.00 -26.64
N ARG A 22 80.95 -25.99 -26.87
CA ARG A 22 80.75 -24.63 -26.35
C ARG A 22 79.59 -23.90 -27.02
N ALA A 23 79.40 -24.11 -28.33
CA ALA A 23 78.24 -23.56 -29.05
C ALA A 23 76.92 -24.15 -28.55
N CYS A 24 76.93 -25.44 -28.17
CA CYS A 24 75.78 -26.13 -27.58
C CYS A 24 75.55 -25.77 -26.10
N SER A 25 76.60 -25.55 -25.30
CA SER A 25 76.44 -25.17 -23.88
C SER A 25 75.79 -23.80 -23.72
N ASN A 26 76.01 -22.89 -24.67
CA ASN A 26 75.37 -21.56 -24.67
C ASN A 26 73.93 -21.57 -25.22
N ARG A 27 73.47 -22.71 -25.77
CA ARG A 27 72.10 -22.89 -26.30
C ARG A 27 71.15 -23.48 -25.28
N LEU A 28 71.66 -24.17 -24.27
CA LEU A 28 70.84 -24.70 -23.18
C LEU A 28 70.80 -23.69 -22.04
N PRO A 29 69.63 -23.40 -21.46
CA PRO A 29 69.55 -22.57 -20.27
C PRO A 29 70.43 -23.19 -19.18
N PRO A 30 71.14 -22.37 -18.39
CA PRO A 30 72.01 -22.90 -17.34
C PRO A 30 71.17 -23.76 -16.38
N ALA A 31 71.73 -24.85 -15.88
CA ALA A 31 71.02 -25.78 -14.99
C ALA A 31 70.36 -25.07 -13.79
N SER A 32 70.94 -23.95 -13.33
CA SER A 32 70.37 -23.07 -12.31
C SER A 32 69.03 -22.43 -12.72
N ALA A 33 68.85 -22.06 -13.99
CA ALA A 33 67.57 -21.51 -14.48
C ALA A 33 66.48 -22.59 -14.56
N VAL A 34 66.85 -23.82 -14.95
CA VAL A 34 65.91 -24.97 -14.97
C VAL A 34 65.50 -25.34 -13.54
N GLN A 35 66.44 -25.36 -12.60
CA GLN A 35 66.14 -25.58 -11.18
C GLN A 35 65.25 -24.48 -10.60
N ALA A 36 65.53 -23.21 -10.88
CA ALA A 36 64.71 -22.09 -10.43
C ALA A 36 63.29 -22.15 -11.02
N MET A 37 63.16 -22.54 -12.30
CA MET A 37 61.87 -22.73 -12.94
C MET A 37 61.07 -23.87 -12.30
N PHE A 38 61.72 -24.99 -11.98
CA PHE A 38 61.07 -26.10 -11.26
C PHE A 38 60.62 -25.69 -9.86
N LEU A 39 61.46 -24.97 -9.09
CA LEU A 39 61.06 -24.44 -7.79
C LEU A 39 59.89 -23.46 -7.91
N TYR A 40 59.92 -22.59 -8.93
CA TYR A 40 58.82 -21.66 -9.21
C TYR A 40 57.53 -22.40 -9.55
N GLU A 41 57.58 -23.46 -10.36
CA GLU A 41 56.40 -24.26 -10.69
C GLU A 41 55.82 -24.97 -9.45
N MET A 42 56.68 -25.51 -8.59
CA MET A 42 56.27 -26.11 -7.32
C MET A 42 55.61 -25.08 -6.40
N GLN A 43 56.21 -23.91 -6.22
CA GLN A 43 55.64 -22.83 -5.40
C GLN A 43 54.34 -22.30 -6.01
N ARG A 44 54.29 -22.16 -7.33
CA ARG A 44 53.09 -21.73 -8.05
C ARG A 44 51.94 -22.72 -7.84
N GLN A 45 52.21 -24.02 -7.86
CA GLN A 45 51.17 -25.03 -7.60
C GLN A 45 50.63 -24.93 -6.18
N THR A 46 51.50 -24.81 -5.17
CA THR A 46 51.06 -24.70 -3.78
C THR A 46 50.28 -23.41 -3.50
N GLU A 47 50.67 -22.29 -4.12
CA GLU A 47 49.95 -21.02 -4.01
C GLU A 47 48.57 -21.09 -4.69
N ILE A 48 48.48 -21.70 -5.87
CA ILE A 48 47.20 -21.91 -6.56
C ILE A 48 46.28 -22.81 -5.73
N GLU A 49 46.79 -23.90 -5.18
CA GLU A 49 46.03 -24.77 -4.30
C GLU A 49 45.54 -24.00 -3.06
N SER A 50 46.39 -23.23 -2.41
CA SER A 50 46.01 -22.40 -1.25
C SER A 50 44.89 -21.42 -1.59
N LEU A 51 44.99 -20.70 -2.71
CA LEU A 51 43.96 -19.78 -3.19
C LEU A 51 42.64 -20.51 -3.50
N PHE A 52 42.72 -21.69 -4.12
CA PHE A 52 41.55 -22.51 -4.41
C PHE A 52 40.83 -22.95 -3.12
N HIS A 53 41.56 -23.45 -2.12
CA HIS A 53 40.99 -23.85 -0.83
C HIS A 53 40.38 -22.66 -0.08
N SER A 54 41.06 -21.51 -0.07
CA SER A 54 40.52 -20.29 0.52
C SER A 54 39.20 -19.91 -0.14
N ARG A 55 39.15 -19.94 -1.48
CA ARG A 55 37.95 -19.56 -2.21
C ARG A 55 36.80 -20.55 -2.01
N MET A 56 37.09 -21.84 -2.00
CA MET A 56 36.09 -22.88 -1.70
C MET A 56 35.50 -22.72 -0.30
N PHE A 57 36.32 -22.40 0.69
CA PHE A 57 35.86 -22.19 2.07
C PHE A 57 35.02 -20.92 2.21
N GLU A 58 35.41 -19.84 1.54
CA GLU A 58 34.60 -18.61 1.48
C GLU A 58 33.24 -18.86 0.83
N LEU A 59 33.20 -19.59 -0.28
CA LEU A 59 31.96 -19.93 -0.97
C LEU A 59 31.04 -20.77 -0.08
N ALA A 60 31.58 -21.79 0.60
CA ALA A 60 30.81 -22.61 1.53
C ALA A 60 30.22 -21.77 2.68
N ARG A 61 31.02 -20.85 3.26
CA ARG A 61 30.52 -19.94 4.30
C ARG A 61 29.45 -18.97 3.80
N ALA A 62 29.61 -18.46 2.58
CA ALA A 62 28.61 -17.59 1.97
C ALA A 62 27.30 -18.35 1.74
N GLU A 63 27.37 -19.56 1.20
CA GLU A 63 26.21 -20.43 0.99
C GLU A 63 25.48 -20.77 2.30
N ASP A 64 26.22 -21.08 3.37
CA ASP A 64 25.63 -21.29 4.70
C ASP A 64 24.90 -20.04 5.21
N SER A 65 25.48 -18.85 5.00
CA SER A 65 24.86 -17.59 5.40
C SER A 65 23.61 -17.27 4.56
N ASP A 66 23.66 -17.54 3.26
CA ASP A 66 22.53 -17.35 2.34
C ASP A 66 21.39 -18.31 2.70
N ASN A 67 21.70 -19.58 2.97
CA ASN A 67 20.72 -20.57 3.43
C ASN A 67 20.08 -20.16 4.76
N SER A 68 20.87 -19.67 5.73
CA SER A 68 20.36 -19.16 7.00
C SER A 68 19.41 -17.98 6.80
N THR A 69 19.78 -17.03 5.94
CA THR A 69 18.93 -15.87 5.64
C THR A 69 17.65 -16.29 4.91
N ALA A 70 17.73 -17.22 3.95
CA ALA A 70 16.58 -17.76 3.24
C ALA A 70 15.58 -18.44 4.18
N ILE A 71 16.05 -19.28 5.10
CA ILE A 71 15.20 -19.92 6.13
C ILE A 71 14.52 -18.86 7.00
N ARG A 72 15.27 -17.83 7.43
CA ARG A 72 14.72 -16.74 8.23
C ARG A 72 13.65 -15.96 7.47
N VAL A 73 13.88 -15.65 6.20
CA VAL A 73 12.90 -14.96 5.34
C VAL A 73 11.65 -15.81 5.17
N GLN A 74 11.79 -17.11 4.87
CA GLN A 74 10.66 -18.02 4.75
C GLN A 74 9.82 -18.08 6.04
N LYS A 75 10.47 -18.11 7.20
CA LYS A 75 9.77 -18.03 8.49
C LYS A 75 8.98 -16.74 8.64
N LEU A 76 9.60 -15.59 8.33
CA LEU A 76 8.92 -14.29 8.37
C LEU A 76 7.73 -14.22 7.39
N GLU A 77 7.83 -14.83 6.22
CA GLU A 77 6.73 -14.89 5.26
C GLU A 77 5.55 -15.73 5.78
N VAL A 78 5.81 -16.82 6.49
CA VAL A 78 4.77 -17.63 7.14
C VAL A 78 4.12 -16.84 8.27
N ASP A 79 4.92 -16.24 9.16
CA ASP A 79 4.42 -15.44 10.28
C ASP A 79 3.56 -14.25 9.78
N LEU A 80 3.95 -13.59 8.69
CA LEU A 80 3.16 -12.53 8.06
C LEU A 80 1.84 -13.03 7.46
N LYS A 81 1.84 -14.21 6.84
CA LYS A 81 0.61 -14.82 6.33
C LYS A 81 -0.37 -15.14 7.46
N ASP A 82 0.13 -15.67 8.58
CA ASP A 82 -0.70 -16.00 9.72
C ASP A 82 -1.20 -14.75 10.44
N LEU A 83 -0.36 -13.72 10.60
CA LEU A 83 -0.79 -12.42 11.13
C LEU A 83 -1.89 -11.80 10.27
N ARG A 84 -1.77 -11.88 8.94
CA ARG A 84 -2.79 -11.38 8.01
C ARG A 84 -4.11 -12.13 8.14
N ARG A 85 -4.08 -13.46 8.33
CA ARG A 85 -5.29 -14.25 8.61
C ARG A 85 -5.91 -13.85 9.94
N HIS A 86 -5.09 -13.62 10.96
CA HIS A 86 -5.58 -13.22 12.28
C HIS A 86 -6.27 -11.85 12.22
N ILE A 87 -5.66 -10.85 11.57
CA ILE A 87 -6.26 -9.53 11.37
C ILE A 87 -7.58 -9.61 10.61
N ALA A 88 -7.66 -10.43 9.56
CA ALA A 88 -8.90 -10.64 8.83
C ALA A 88 -9.99 -11.26 9.71
N GLY A 89 -9.62 -12.20 10.59
CA GLY A 89 -10.53 -12.80 11.57
C GLY A 89 -11.03 -11.78 12.60
N THR A 90 -10.14 -10.95 13.14
CA THR A 90 -10.52 -9.93 14.14
C THR A 90 -11.40 -8.84 13.54
N ASP A 91 -11.11 -8.36 12.32
CA ASP A 91 -11.96 -7.36 11.65
C ASP A 91 -13.38 -7.89 11.42
N LEU A 92 -13.51 -9.13 10.95
CA LEU A 92 -14.82 -9.76 10.81
C LEU A 92 -15.55 -9.87 12.15
N GLN A 93 -14.84 -10.23 13.22
CA GLN A 93 -15.42 -10.35 14.56
C GLN A 93 -15.86 -9.00 15.14
N GLU A 94 -15.07 -7.94 14.97
CA GLU A 94 -15.42 -6.57 15.37
C GLU A 94 -16.62 -6.04 14.58
N ARG A 95 -16.67 -6.30 13.26
CA ARG A 95 -17.80 -5.95 12.41
C ARG A 95 -19.06 -6.69 12.83
N LEU A 96 -18.96 -7.98 13.15
CA LEU A 96 -20.09 -8.78 13.61
C LEU A 96 -20.60 -8.27 14.97
N ALA A 97 -19.70 -8.02 15.92
CA ALA A 97 -20.05 -7.46 17.22
C ALA A 97 -20.74 -6.08 17.09
N THR A 98 -20.21 -5.20 16.26
CA THR A 98 -20.80 -3.88 15.99
C THR A 98 -22.18 -4.01 15.32
N SER A 99 -22.32 -4.92 14.36
CA SER A 99 -23.59 -5.21 13.70
C SER A 99 -24.62 -5.75 14.68
N GLN A 100 -24.22 -6.62 15.60
CA GLN A 100 -25.10 -7.18 16.63
C GLN A 100 -25.62 -6.09 17.57
N VAL A 101 -24.77 -5.16 18.01
CA VAL A 101 -25.19 -4.01 18.83
C VAL A 101 -26.17 -3.10 18.08
N ARG A 102 -25.94 -2.87 16.78
CA ARG A 102 -26.89 -2.10 15.96
C ARG A 102 -28.22 -2.80 15.81
N PHE A 103 -28.21 -4.12 15.61
CA PHE A 103 -29.42 -4.92 15.47
C PHE A 103 -30.24 -4.93 16.76
N THR A 104 -29.61 -5.12 17.92
CA THR A 104 -30.33 -5.06 19.21
C THR A 104 -30.89 -3.67 19.49
N ALA A 105 -30.15 -2.61 19.17
CA ALA A 105 -30.64 -1.24 19.29
C ALA A 105 -31.82 -0.95 18.34
N GLN A 106 -31.81 -1.49 17.12
CA GLN A 106 -32.92 -1.37 16.18
C GLN A 106 -34.13 -2.19 16.63
N GLN A 107 -33.92 -3.41 17.13
CA GLN A 107 -34.99 -4.23 17.69
C GLN A 107 -35.68 -3.52 18.86
N ALA A 108 -34.92 -2.93 19.79
CA ALA A 108 -35.49 -2.15 20.88
C ALA A 108 -36.32 -0.94 20.41
N LYS A 109 -35.94 -0.31 19.29
CA LYS A 109 -36.73 0.77 18.66
C LYS A 109 -38.03 0.26 18.05
N ILE A 110 -37.99 -0.91 17.39
CA ILE A 110 -39.18 -1.57 16.84
C ILE A 110 -40.14 -1.90 17.98
N ASP A 111 -39.65 -2.52 19.05
CA ASP A 111 -40.47 -2.89 20.21
C ASP A 111 -41.12 -1.64 20.85
N ALA A 112 -40.40 -0.51 20.91
CA ALA A 112 -40.94 0.76 21.41
C ALA A 112 -42.02 1.35 20.47
N CYS A 113 -41.81 1.27 19.15
CA CYS A 113 -42.82 1.67 18.16
C CYS A 113 -44.08 0.78 18.24
N ASP A 114 -43.92 -0.53 18.41
CA ASP A 114 -45.03 -1.47 18.58
C ASP A 114 -45.82 -1.15 19.85
N ALA A 115 -45.14 -0.85 20.96
CA ALA A 115 -45.79 -0.43 22.19
C ALA A 115 -46.58 0.88 22.01
N LYS A 116 -46.02 1.86 21.29
CA LYS A 116 -46.70 3.12 21.00
C LYS A 116 -47.92 2.93 20.11
N THR A 117 -47.83 2.06 19.11
CA THR A 117 -48.94 1.74 18.19
C THR A 117 -50.08 1.09 18.96
N LYS A 118 -49.80 0.08 19.80
CA LYS A 118 -50.81 -0.53 20.68
C LYS A 118 -51.50 0.48 21.60
N LEU A 119 -50.77 1.46 22.11
CA LEU A 119 -51.34 2.52 22.95
C LEU A 119 -52.23 3.48 22.14
N GLN A 120 -51.86 3.78 20.89
CA GLN A 120 -52.70 4.55 19.98
C GLN A 120 -53.98 3.79 19.61
N ASP A 121 -53.89 2.49 19.30
CA ASP A 121 -55.06 1.64 19.02
C ASP A 121 -56.03 1.62 20.21
N GLN A 122 -55.52 1.50 21.44
CA GLN A 122 -56.35 1.59 22.65
C GLN A 122 -57.01 2.96 22.82
N ARG A 123 -56.33 4.05 22.46
CA ARG A 123 -56.90 5.40 22.50
C ARG A 123 -57.99 5.56 21.45
N ILE A 124 -57.78 5.06 20.24
CA ILE A 124 -58.78 5.08 19.16
C ILE A 124 -60.01 4.30 19.59
N ALA A 125 -59.86 3.08 20.10
CA ALA A 125 -60.99 2.28 20.60
C ALA A 125 -61.79 3.00 21.70
N ARG A 126 -61.11 3.71 22.64
CA ARG A 126 -61.80 4.53 23.65
C ARG A 126 -62.56 5.71 23.05
N LEU A 127 -61.98 6.36 22.04
CA LEU A 127 -62.63 7.48 21.35
C LEU A 127 -63.85 6.99 20.57
N GLU A 128 -63.75 5.85 19.89
CA GLU A 128 -64.87 5.18 19.21
C GLU A 128 -66.00 4.85 20.21
N ASP A 129 -65.67 4.29 21.38
CA ASP A 129 -66.64 4.01 22.45
C ASP A 129 -67.32 5.28 22.99
N THR A 130 -66.57 6.40 23.11
CA THR A 130 -67.16 7.69 23.52
C THR A 130 -68.02 8.31 22.44
N LEU A 131 -67.65 8.18 21.16
CA LEU A 131 -68.44 8.68 20.03
C LEU A 131 -69.73 7.87 19.84
N ALA A 132 -69.69 6.57 20.17
CA ALA A 132 -70.85 5.68 20.13
C ALA A 132 -71.84 5.91 21.28
N LYS A 133 -71.48 6.69 22.31
CA LYS A 133 -72.41 7.15 23.37
C LYS A 133 -72.96 8.52 22.98
N PRO A 134 -74.18 8.62 22.42
CA PRO A 134 -74.79 9.93 22.19
C PRO A 134 -75.05 10.59 23.55
N GLU A 135 -74.35 11.68 23.85
CA GLU A 135 -74.80 12.58 24.89
C GLU A 135 -76.15 13.16 24.46
N ALA A 136 -77.16 12.94 25.30
CA ALA A 136 -78.44 13.61 25.18
C ALA A 136 -78.20 15.12 25.28
N VAL A 137 -78.38 15.81 24.16
CA VAL A 137 -78.46 17.26 24.06
C VAL A 137 -79.45 17.77 25.14
N GLN A 138 -78.92 18.40 26.20
CA GLN A 138 -79.74 19.23 27.08
C GLN A 138 -80.00 20.57 26.38
N PRO A 139 -81.25 21.07 26.40
CA PRO A 139 -81.61 22.29 25.70
C PRO A 139 -81.01 23.53 26.35
N ALA A 140 -80.65 24.47 25.48
CA ALA A 140 -79.94 25.71 25.71
C ALA A 140 -80.51 26.60 26.82
N ASP A 141 -79.58 27.13 27.65
CA ASP A 141 -79.78 28.31 28.49
C ASP A 141 -79.47 29.60 27.68
N PRO A 142 -80.23 30.69 27.86
CA PRO A 142 -80.17 31.87 26.99
C PRO A 142 -79.07 32.85 27.43
N ASN A 143 -77.80 32.48 27.23
CA ASN A 143 -76.64 33.38 27.33
C ASN A 143 -75.68 33.20 26.14
N THR A 144 -76.24 33.00 24.94
CA THR A 144 -75.52 32.53 23.74
C THR A 144 -74.70 33.59 23.01
N THR A 145 -74.91 34.89 23.25
CA THR A 145 -74.27 35.94 22.43
C THR A 145 -72.80 36.20 22.75
N LEU A 146 -72.32 35.89 23.97
CA LEU A 146 -70.89 35.99 24.32
C LEU A 146 -70.11 34.69 24.06
N VAL A 147 -70.82 33.56 23.97
CA VAL A 147 -70.23 32.23 23.76
C VAL A 147 -70.08 31.94 22.26
N GLU A 148 -71.00 32.40 21.40
CA GLU A 148 -70.85 32.28 19.93
C GLU A 148 -69.62 33.04 19.39
N GLU A 149 -69.32 34.22 19.93
CA GLU A 149 -68.16 35.01 19.50
C GLU A 149 -66.85 34.31 19.93
N ALA A 150 -66.80 33.76 21.15
CA ALA A 150 -65.69 32.97 21.66
C ALA A 150 -65.48 31.66 20.88
N ILE A 151 -66.56 30.93 20.55
CA ILE A 151 -66.49 29.71 19.74
C ILE A 151 -66.07 30.03 18.29
N SER A 152 -66.51 31.15 17.72
CA SER A 152 -66.09 31.55 16.37
C SER A 152 -64.62 31.92 16.30
N ASN A 153 -64.09 32.57 17.34
CA ASN A 153 -62.68 32.92 17.45
C ASN A 153 -61.81 31.67 17.67
N ASP A 154 -62.27 30.71 18.50
CA ASP A 154 -61.59 29.42 18.66
C ASP A 154 -61.62 28.61 17.36
N LEU A 155 -62.72 28.61 16.62
CA LEU A 155 -62.82 27.92 15.32
C LEU A 155 -61.88 28.56 14.28
N ALA A 156 -61.79 29.89 14.24
CA ALA A 156 -60.87 30.60 13.36
C ALA A 156 -59.40 30.33 13.72
N THR A 157 -59.11 30.20 15.02
CA THR A 157 -57.75 29.88 15.51
C THR A 157 -57.38 28.43 15.16
N ILE A 158 -58.29 27.48 15.36
CA ILE A 158 -58.09 26.07 14.97
C ILE A 158 -57.93 25.95 13.45
N GLN A 159 -58.72 26.69 12.66
CA GLN A 159 -58.60 26.72 11.21
C GLN A 159 -57.21 27.22 10.77
N ALA A 160 -56.71 28.31 11.40
CA ALA A 160 -55.39 28.85 11.12
C ALA A 160 -54.26 27.85 11.51
N ASP A 161 -54.40 27.17 12.64
CA ASP A 161 -53.45 26.14 13.08
C ASP A 161 -53.43 24.94 12.12
N VAL A 162 -54.59 24.52 11.62
CA VAL A 162 -54.71 23.44 10.63
C VAL A 162 -54.05 23.82 9.30
N GLU A 163 -54.25 25.05 8.84
CA GLU A 163 -53.59 25.57 7.64
C GLU A 163 -52.07 25.67 7.81
N ALA A 164 -51.59 26.10 8.99
CA ALA A 164 -50.17 26.10 9.34
C ALA A 164 -49.58 24.68 9.33
N LEU A 165 -50.28 23.70 9.94
CA LEU A 165 -49.88 22.30 9.93
C LEU A 165 -49.82 21.70 8.53
N TYR A 166 -50.73 22.10 7.63
CA TYR A 166 -50.66 21.68 6.22
C TYR A 166 -49.44 22.30 5.51
N GLY A 167 -49.14 23.57 5.76
CA GLY A 167 -47.92 24.20 5.26
C GLY A 167 -46.64 23.52 5.75
N GLU A 168 -46.57 23.20 7.05
CA GLU A 168 -45.44 22.48 7.64
C GLU A 168 -45.30 21.06 7.07
N ARG A 169 -46.42 20.34 6.89
CA ARG A 169 -46.42 19.01 6.26
C ARG A 169 -45.84 19.09 4.85
N ASP A 170 -46.27 20.05 4.06
CA ASP A 170 -45.81 20.20 2.67
C ASP A 170 -44.33 20.59 2.61
N ALA A 171 -43.87 21.41 3.56
CA ALA A 171 -42.43 21.71 3.73
C ALA A 171 -41.61 20.45 4.10
N LEU A 172 -42.12 19.59 4.99
CA LEU A 172 -41.48 18.33 5.33
C LEU A 172 -41.43 17.35 4.15
N ILE A 173 -42.50 17.29 3.34
CA ILE A 173 -42.53 16.49 2.12
C ILE A 173 -41.47 16.98 1.13
N ASN A 174 -41.34 18.29 0.94
CA ASN A 174 -40.31 18.87 0.07
C ASN A 174 -38.90 18.56 0.56
N MET A 175 -38.64 18.69 1.87
CA MET A 175 -37.35 18.33 2.47
C MET A 175 -37.02 16.84 2.29
N HIS A 176 -38.01 15.96 2.44
CA HIS A 176 -37.85 14.53 2.23
C HIS A 176 -37.51 14.20 0.77
N ASN A 177 -38.21 14.83 -0.18
CA ASN A 177 -37.94 14.68 -1.60
C ASN A 177 -36.52 15.15 -1.97
N GLU A 178 -36.08 16.28 -1.42
CA GLU A 178 -34.72 16.79 -1.64
C GLU A 178 -33.66 15.84 -1.06
N SER A 179 -33.89 15.32 0.15
CA SER A 179 -33.01 14.32 0.78
C SER A 179 -32.89 13.06 -0.08
N ASN A 180 -34.02 12.52 -0.57
CA ASN A 180 -34.02 11.36 -1.47
C ASN A 180 -33.29 11.64 -2.78
N ALA A 181 -33.40 12.85 -3.34
CA ALA A 181 -32.64 13.24 -4.52
C ALA A 181 -31.12 13.28 -4.25
N ARG A 182 -30.69 13.75 -3.06
CA ARG A 182 -29.28 13.72 -2.66
C ARG A 182 -28.77 12.30 -2.44
N ILE A 183 -29.58 11.44 -1.82
CA ILE A 183 -29.24 10.01 -1.64
C ILE A 183 -29.04 9.34 -2.99
N LYS A 184 -29.96 9.52 -3.96
CA LYS A 184 -29.79 8.97 -5.31
C LYS A 184 -28.51 9.44 -5.99
N LYS A 185 -28.17 10.74 -5.88
CA LYS A 185 -26.90 11.26 -6.41
C LYS A 185 -25.68 10.60 -5.77
N LEU A 186 -25.70 10.38 -4.46
CA LEU A 186 -24.62 9.69 -3.75
C LEU A 186 -24.52 8.22 -4.15
N GLU A 187 -25.65 7.53 -4.30
CA GLU A 187 -25.70 6.15 -4.79
C GLU A 187 -25.11 6.04 -6.20
N ASP A 188 -25.46 6.95 -7.10
CA ASP A 188 -24.91 6.98 -8.46
C ASP A 188 -23.40 7.24 -8.47
N LEU A 189 -22.91 8.13 -7.60
CA LEU A 189 -21.48 8.40 -7.45
C LEU A 189 -20.72 7.17 -6.90
N VAL A 190 -21.29 6.47 -5.92
CA VAL A 190 -20.75 5.22 -5.39
C VAL A 190 -20.72 4.12 -6.47
N ARG A 191 -21.78 4.01 -7.29
CA ARG A 191 -21.80 3.08 -8.44
C ARG A 191 -20.72 3.44 -9.45
N GLN A 192 -20.55 4.71 -9.79
CA GLN A 192 -19.48 5.17 -10.69
C GLN A 192 -18.09 4.83 -10.14
N LEU A 193 -17.84 5.06 -8.85
CA LEU A 193 -16.58 4.70 -8.21
C LEU A 193 -16.35 3.18 -8.23
N THR A 194 -17.38 2.39 -7.96
CA THR A 194 -17.30 0.93 -7.98
C THR A 194 -17.02 0.41 -9.40
N LEU A 195 -17.64 1.00 -10.42
CA LEU A 195 -17.36 0.67 -11.82
C LEU A 195 -15.95 1.09 -12.23
N GLN A 196 -15.45 2.25 -11.81
CA GLN A 196 -14.05 2.66 -12.04
C GLN A 196 -13.06 1.69 -11.40
N ILE A 197 -13.33 1.22 -10.17
CA ILE A 197 -12.51 0.22 -9.49
C ILE A 197 -12.53 -1.13 -10.23
N SER A 198 -13.68 -1.52 -10.80
CA SER A 198 -13.82 -2.77 -11.55
C SER A 198 -13.16 -2.72 -12.94
N VAL A 199 -13.15 -1.57 -13.60
CA VAL A 199 -12.51 -1.38 -14.91
C VAL A 199 -10.98 -1.24 -14.75
N ASN A 200 -10.50 -0.72 -13.62
CA ASN A 200 -9.08 -0.61 -13.30
C ASN A 200 -8.54 -1.84 -12.55
N THR A 201 -8.78 -3.04 -13.08
CA THR A 201 -8.10 -4.28 -12.65
C THR A 201 -6.64 -4.29 -13.14
N SER A 202 -5.85 -3.39 -12.59
CA SER A 202 -4.40 -3.53 -12.42
C SER A 202 -4.09 -2.95 -11.04
N PRO A 203 -3.38 -3.66 -10.16
CA PRO A 203 -3.24 -3.27 -8.77
C PRO A 203 -2.23 -2.12 -8.67
N SER A 204 -2.69 -0.89 -8.87
CA SER A 204 -1.98 0.29 -8.41
C SER A 204 -2.95 1.13 -7.58
N ASN A 205 -2.92 0.88 -6.28
CA ASN A 205 -3.40 1.82 -5.27
C ASN A 205 -2.87 3.21 -5.58
N SER A 206 -3.75 4.16 -5.87
CA SER A 206 -3.69 5.49 -5.25
C SER A 206 -4.81 6.39 -5.75
N SER A 207 -5.48 7.03 -4.80
CA SER A 207 -6.01 8.40 -4.90
C SER A 207 -5.15 9.31 -5.79
N PRO A 208 -5.68 10.41 -6.36
CA PRO A 208 -4.92 11.24 -7.29
C PRO A 208 -3.86 12.06 -6.54
N ALA A 209 -2.70 11.44 -6.26
CA ALA A 209 -1.51 12.13 -5.83
C ALA A 209 -0.80 12.67 -7.07
N MET A 210 -0.67 14.00 -7.20
CA MET A 210 0.08 14.64 -8.28
C MET A 210 1.51 14.08 -8.34
N VAL A 211 1.80 13.29 -9.37
CA VAL A 211 3.11 12.69 -9.62
C VAL A 211 4.01 13.72 -10.29
N GLN A 212 5.24 13.90 -9.81
CA GLN A 212 6.22 14.79 -10.44
C GLN A 212 7.01 14.00 -11.49
N ARG A 213 7.00 14.46 -12.75
CA ARG A 213 7.75 13.85 -13.84
C ARG A 213 9.15 14.45 -13.90
N LEU A 214 10.17 13.58 -13.88
CA LEU A 214 11.57 13.99 -14.06
C LEU A 214 12.05 13.51 -15.43
N PRO A 215 12.51 14.43 -16.31
CA PRO A 215 13.11 14.03 -17.58
C PRO A 215 14.52 13.45 -17.32
N MET A 216 14.75 12.20 -17.69
CA MET A 216 16.08 11.60 -17.75
C MET A 216 16.38 11.12 -19.17
N GLN A 217 17.64 11.21 -19.60
CA GLN A 217 18.11 10.56 -20.82
C GLN A 217 18.85 9.27 -20.45
N SER A 218 18.47 8.17 -21.11
CA SER A 218 19.23 6.91 -21.06
C SER A 218 20.60 7.09 -21.73
N THR A 219 21.56 6.19 -21.44
CA THR A 219 22.90 6.18 -22.05
C THR A 219 22.89 6.11 -23.57
N ASN A 220 21.76 5.71 -24.17
CA ASN A 220 21.54 5.64 -25.61
C ASN A 220 20.78 6.87 -26.17
N GLY A 221 20.64 7.95 -25.39
CA GLY A 221 20.01 9.21 -25.83
C GLY A 221 18.47 9.21 -25.87
N GLN A 222 17.82 8.11 -25.48
CA GLN A 222 16.35 8.07 -25.38
C GLN A 222 15.87 8.77 -24.11
N ALA A 223 14.91 9.70 -24.25
CA ALA A 223 14.25 10.36 -23.14
C ALA A 223 13.31 9.37 -22.43
N ILE A 224 13.58 9.08 -21.17
CA ILE A 224 12.76 8.25 -20.30
C ILE A 224 12.12 9.19 -19.26
N GLU A 225 10.79 9.23 -19.23
CA GLU A 225 10.06 9.95 -18.20
C GLU A 225 9.89 9.05 -16.97
N LEU A 226 10.59 9.37 -15.88
CA LEU A 226 10.40 8.71 -14.59
C LEU A 226 9.32 9.44 -13.80
N ALA A 227 8.20 8.75 -13.58
CA ALA A 227 7.12 9.21 -12.72
C ALA A 227 7.41 8.76 -11.28
N VAL A 228 7.95 9.66 -10.46
CA VAL A 228 8.26 9.36 -9.05
C VAL A 228 7.13 9.90 -8.17
N PRO A 229 6.54 9.08 -7.28
CA PRO A 229 5.56 9.55 -6.31
C PRO A 229 6.17 10.67 -5.44
N ARG A 230 5.49 11.82 -5.33
CA ARG A 230 5.89 12.83 -4.36
C ARG A 230 5.66 12.23 -2.97
N GLY A 231 6.75 11.91 -2.27
CA GLY A 231 6.69 11.51 -0.87
C GLY A 231 5.96 12.58 -0.05
N GLY A 232 5.04 12.16 0.81
CA GLY A 232 4.37 13.06 1.74
C GLY A 232 5.41 13.71 2.65
N GLY A 233 5.57 15.03 2.54
CA GLY A 233 6.50 15.77 3.38
C GLY A 233 6.05 15.73 4.84
N LEU A 234 6.75 14.99 5.68
CA LEU A 234 6.72 15.18 7.13
C LEU A 234 7.65 16.33 7.51
N SER A 235 7.34 17.55 7.06
CA SER A 235 8.00 18.75 7.55
C SER A 235 7.20 19.37 8.70
N ASN A 236 7.19 18.68 9.84
CA ASN A 236 6.87 19.30 11.15
C ASN A 236 8.16 19.80 11.81
N GLY A 237 8.99 20.52 11.06
CA GLY A 237 10.20 21.16 11.55
C GLY A 237 10.13 22.64 11.22
N LYS A 238 10.24 23.51 12.24
CA LYS A 238 10.29 24.97 12.10
C LYS A 238 11.22 25.35 10.94
N GLU A 239 10.72 26.13 9.98
CA GLU A 239 11.54 26.71 8.91
C GLU A 239 12.66 27.55 9.53
N ASN A 240 13.89 27.07 9.44
CA ASN A 240 15.06 27.84 9.80
C ASN A 240 15.32 28.85 8.68
N ARG A 241 14.74 30.06 8.79
CA ARG A 241 15.03 31.21 7.91
C ARG A 241 16.40 31.84 8.20
N VAL A 242 17.43 31.01 8.38
CA VAL A 242 18.82 31.48 8.52
C VAL A 242 19.60 30.94 7.32
N PRO A 243 20.26 31.79 6.53
CA PRO A 243 21.10 31.30 5.45
C PRO A 243 22.18 30.37 6.01
N ALA A 244 22.35 29.21 5.38
CA ALA A 244 23.34 28.22 5.80
C ALA A 244 24.75 28.84 5.75
N ARG A 245 25.39 29.01 6.91
CA ARG A 245 26.81 29.40 6.98
C ARG A 245 27.64 28.19 6.55
N THR A 246 28.17 28.23 5.34
CA THR A 246 29.20 27.29 4.89
C THR A 246 30.58 27.77 5.33
N PHE A 247 31.37 26.87 5.90
CA PHE A 247 32.76 27.15 6.27
C PHE A 247 33.64 27.23 5.01
N THR A 248 34.22 28.39 4.76
CA THR A 248 35.31 28.59 3.79
C THR A 248 36.64 28.58 4.56
N PRO A 249 37.52 27.59 4.35
CA PRO A 249 38.83 27.59 5.00
C PRO A 249 39.63 28.83 4.61
N GLY A 250 39.94 29.69 5.59
CA GLY A 250 40.78 30.89 5.39
C GLY A 250 40.19 32.21 5.89
N GLU A 251 38.89 32.28 6.21
CA GLU A 251 38.30 33.49 6.81
C GLU A 251 38.15 33.40 8.34
N PRO A 252 38.43 34.49 9.09
CA PRO A 252 38.24 34.52 10.53
C PRO A 252 36.75 34.57 10.90
N TRP A 253 36.37 33.84 11.95
CA TRP A 253 35.00 33.73 12.41
C TRP A 253 34.48 35.09 12.92
N VAL A 254 33.52 35.67 12.19
CA VAL A 254 32.81 36.87 12.64
C VAL A 254 31.79 36.45 13.71
N ARG A 255 31.96 36.98 14.93
CA ARG A 255 31.03 36.80 16.08
C ARG A 255 29.65 37.33 15.75
#